data_AF-A0A3M1SX88-F1
#
_entry.id   AF-A0A3M1SX88-F1
#
_cell.length_a   1.000
_cell.length_b   1.000
_cell.length_c   1.000
_cell.angle_alpha   90.00
_cell.angle_beta   90.00
_cell.angle_gamma   90.00
#
_symmetry.space_group_name_H-M   'P 1'
#
loop_
_entity.id
_entity.type
_entity.pdbx_description
1 polymer ?
#
loop_
_entity_poly.entity_id
_entity_poly.type
_entity_poly.pdbx_seq_one_letter_code
_entity_poly.pdbx_strand_id
1 'polypeptide(L)'
;MNPDCARLRAAGAALVRGDLDGKALDHLDACPACRRLLQGARALRADLDAWRCPPPPPRLVDDALACLALAGGGAGGSFPPERSRRRSSVDSLTTLLPGGGERAKSSSRAGPWLRLCAQGAAAALLFVLCCAFVAVFYPAVTYALEERRLEACRERLARLARAALRYRAAHPTGDALHGAELRAALLEGGYAQPEDFVCPGAEGKRLGARSYVGRLPAGSSPLPGDAVLFLDRFANHSGGCNLATADGRTRTLTPEALSRWRLPGLTARSAALPLLPRAPAALPGGARGD
;
A
#
# COMPACT_ATOMS: atom_id res chain seq x y z
N MET A 1 16.39 -25.97 -22.19
CA MET A 1 15.13 -25.40 -21.66
C MET A 1 14.01 -25.77 -22.63
N ASN A 2 12.92 -26.39 -22.17
CA ASN A 2 11.82 -26.80 -23.06
C ASN A 2 11.15 -25.55 -23.67
N PRO A 3 10.98 -25.45 -25.01
CA PRO A 3 10.38 -24.28 -25.66
C PRO A 3 8.95 -23.99 -25.17
N ASP A 4 8.19 -25.00 -24.75
CA ASP A 4 6.85 -24.83 -24.21
C ASP A 4 6.88 -24.13 -22.84
N CYS A 5 7.88 -24.42 -22.00
CA CYS A 5 8.09 -23.69 -20.74
C CYS A 5 8.36 -22.19 -21.00
N ALA A 6 9.13 -21.87 -22.05
CA ALA A 6 9.45 -20.50 -22.41
C ALA A 6 8.21 -19.75 -22.90
N ARG A 7 7.44 -20.39 -23.79
CA ARG A 7 6.18 -19.87 -24.31
C ARG A 7 5.16 -19.63 -23.19
N LEU A 8 5.02 -20.57 -22.26
CA LEU A 8 4.10 -20.43 -21.14
C LEU A 8 4.51 -19.26 -20.23
N ARG A 9 5.81 -19.10 -19.92
CA ARG A 9 6.32 -17.96 -19.14
C ARG A 9 6.08 -16.62 -19.85
N ALA A 10 6.24 -16.57 -21.16
CA ALA A 10 5.94 -15.38 -21.95
C ALA A 10 4.43 -15.03 -21.94
N ALA A 11 3.55 -16.02 -21.75
CA ALA A 11 2.10 -15.86 -21.67
C ALA A 11 1.59 -15.49 -20.26
N GLY A 12 2.40 -14.85 -19.42
CA GLY A 12 2.10 -14.58 -18.01
C GLY A 12 0.73 -13.92 -17.74
N ALA A 13 0.30 -12.97 -18.57
CA ALA A 13 -1.01 -12.32 -18.42
C ALA A 13 -2.19 -13.29 -18.70
N ALA A 14 -2.04 -14.19 -19.67
CA ALA A 14 -3.04 -15.21 -19.98
C ALA A 14 -3.12 -16.27 -18.85
N LEU A 15 -1.97 -16.62 -18.26
CA LEU A 15 -1.88 -17.48 -17.08
C LEU A 15 -2.65 -16.91 -15.88
N VAL A 16 -2.48 -15.62 -15.59
CA VAL A 16 -3.20 -14.96 -14.49
C VAL A 16 -4.71 -14.93 -14.78
N ARG A 17 -5.12 -14.59 -16.00
CA ARG A 17 -6.53 -14.55 -16.41
C ARG A 17 -7.19 -15.92 -16.58
N GLY A 18 -6.40 -17.01 -16.61
CA GLY A 18 -6.91 -18.36 -16.85
C GLY A 18 -7.28 -18.64 -18.32
N ASP A 19 -6.85 -17.78 -19.24
CA ASP A 19 -7.14 -17.87 -20.68
C ASP A 19 -6.07 -18.73 -21.38
N LEU A 20 -6.03 -20.02 -21.08
CA LEU A 20 -5.03 -20.95 -21.63
C LEU A 20 -5.60 -21.79 -22.77
N ASP A 21 -4.82 -21.96 -23.84
CA ASP A 21 -5.16 -22.90 -24.91
C ASP A 21 -4.94 -24.37 -24.47
N GLY A 22 -5.53 -25.32 -25.21
CA GLY A 22 -5.43 -26.74 -24.88
C GLY A 22 -3.99 -27.25 -24.77
N LYS A 23 -3.09 -26.77 -25.64
CA LYS A 23 -1.67 -27.15 -25.62
C LYS A 23 -0.95 -26.68 -24.35
N ALA A 24 -1.31 -25.50 -23.84
CA ALA A 24 -0.79 -25.00 -22.58
C ALA A 24 -1.26 -25.85 -21.39
N LEU A 25 -2.53 -26.31 -21.41
CA LEU A 25 -3.06 -27.21 -20.39
C LEU A 25 -2.36 -28.58 -20.41
N ASP A 26 -2.21 -29.18 -21.59
CA ASP A 26 -1.49 -30.46 -21.75
C ASP A 26 -0.05 -30.38 -21.21
N HIS A 27 0.65 -29.27 -21.49
CA HIS A 27 1.99 -29.03 -20.97
C HIS A 27 2.02 -28.85 -19.44
N LEU A 28 1.02 -28.17 -18.86
CA LEU A 28 0.91 -27.98 -17.41
C LEU A 28 0.68 -29.30 -16.65
N ASP A 29 0.00 -30.24 -17.28
CA ASP A 29 -0.18 -31.60 -16.75
C ASP A 29 1.12 -32.41 -16.81
N ALA A 30 1.95 -32.19 -17.85
CA ALA A 30 3.24 -32.87 -17.98
C ALA A 30 4.40 -32.20 -17.21
N CYS A 31 4.33 -30.90 -16.90
CA CYS A 31 5.47 -30.13 -16.38
C CYS A 31 5.24 -29.59 -14.94
N PRO A 32 5.87 -30.19 -13.90
CA PRO A 32 5.73 -29.75 -12.51
C PRO A 32 6.16 -28.30 -12.26
N ALA A 33 7.17 -27.82 -12.98
CA ALA A 33 7.68 -26.44 -12.82
C ALA A 33 6.67 -25.40 -13.32
N CYS A 34 6.05 -25.65 -14.47
CA CYS A 34 5.00 -24.79 -15.02
C CYS A 34 3.72 -24.84 -14.17
N ARG A 35 3.42 -25.98 -13.55
CA ARG A 35 2.30 -26.12 -12.62
C ARG A 35 2.44 -25.22 -11.39
N ARG A 36 3.64 -25.12 -10.79
CA ARG A 36 3.91 -24.19 -9.70
C ARG A 36 3.71 -22.73 -10.13
N LEU A 37 4.10 -22.40 -11.36
CA LEU A 37 3.91 -21.06 -11.92
C LEU A 37 2.42 -20.73 -12.08
N LEU A 38 1.60 -21.67 -12.56
CA LEU A 38 0.14 -21.52 -12.61
C LEU A 38 -0.48 -21.35 -11.21
N GLN A 39 -0.02 -22.11 -10.21
CA GLN A 39 -0.49 -21.95 -8.83
C GLN A 39 -0.22 -20.53 -8.31
N GLY A 40 0.98 -19.99 -8.55
CA GLY A 40 1.31 -18.60 -8.22
C GLY A 40 0.44 -17.59 -8.97
N ALA A 41 0.17 -17.81 -10.26
CA ALA A 41 -0.70 -16.95 -11.05
C ALA A 41 -2.16 -16.95 -10.55
N ARG A 42 -2.68 -18.11 -10.11
CA ARG A 42 -4.01 -18.25 -9.50
C ARG A 42 -4.10 -17.57 -8.14
N ALA A 43 -3.07 -17.69 -7.31
CA ALA A 43 -2.99 -16.99 -6.03
C ALA A 43 -3.00 -15.47 -6.25
N LEU A 44 -2.17 -14.98 -7.19
CA LEU A 44 -2.14 -13.56 -7.56
C LEU A 44 -3.50 -13.07 -8.08
N ARG A 45 -4.20 -13.86 -8.91
CA ARG A 45 -5.56 -13.51 -9.34
C ARG A 45 -6.53 -13.43 -8.17
N ALA A 46 -6.51 -14.40 -7.25
CA ALA A 46 -7.37 -14.37 -6.07
C ALA A 46 -7.11 -13.11 -5.23
N ASP A 47 -5.85 -12.72 -5.06
CA ASP A 47 -5.47 -11.48 -4.36
C ASP A 47 -5.97 -10.23 -5.10
N LEU A 48 -5.88 -10.19 -6.44
CA LEU A 48 -6.37 -9.10 -7.28
C LEU A 48 -7.90 -9.02 -7.29
N ASP A 49 -8.61 -10.15 -7.34
CA ASP A 49 -10.07 -10.23 -7.31
C ASP A 49 -10.60 -9.85 -5.91
N ALA A 50 -9.85 -10.18 -4.86
CA ALA A 50 -10.14 -9.76 -3.49
C ALA A 50 -9.77 -8.29 -3.22
N TRP A 51 -8.92 -7.70 -4.06
CA TRP A 51 -8.50 -6.31 -3.92
C TRP A 51 -9.68 -5.38 -4.22
N ARG A 52 -10.28 -4.84 -3.16
CA ARG A 52 -11.21 -3.73 -3.27
C ARG A 52 -10.43 -2.44 -3.22
N CYS A 53 -10.36 -1.72 -4.35
CA CYS A 53 -9.86 -0.35 -4.35
C CYS A 53 -10.77 0.45 -3.39
N PRO A 54 -10.25 1.00 -2.28
CA PRO A 54 -11.07 1.84 -1.42
C PRO A 54 -11.58 3.04 -2.23
N PRO A 55 -12.78 3.55 -1.92
CA PRO A 55 -13.24 4.79 -2.56
C PRO A 55 -12.17 5.87 -2.33
N PRO A 56 -11.80 6.64 -3.37
CA PRO A 56 -10.84 7.72 -3.19
C PRO A 56 -11.38 8.69 -2.13
N PRO A 57 -10.49 9.34 -1.35
CA PRO A 57 -10.91 10.43 -0.46
C PRO A 57 -11.73 11.45 -1.27
N PRO A 58 -12.84 12.01 -0.73
CA PRO A 58 -13.73 12.89 -1.48
C PRO A 58 -12.99 14.08 -2.11
N ARG A 59 -11.91 14.55 -1.47
CA ARG A 59 -11.08 15.66 -1.97
C ARG A 59 -10.10 15.26 -3.07
N LEU A 60 -9.76 13.98 -3.22
CA LEU A 60 -8.74 13.54 -4.17
C LEU A 60 -9.17 13.78 -5.62
N VAL A 61 -10.46 13.59 -5.92
CA VAL A 61 -11.00 13.84 -7.27
C VAL A 61 -10.98 15.34 -7.56
N ASP A 62 -11.40 16.16 -6.59
CA ASP A 62 -11.40 17.62 -6.72
C ASP A 62 -9.97 18.17 -6.86
N ASP A 63 -9.01 17.68 -6.07
CA ASP A 63 -7.60 18.07 -6.10
C ASP A 63 -6.92 17.64 -7.41
N ALA A 64 -7.23 16.44 -7.91
CA ALA A 64 -6.72 15.95 -9.19
C ALA A 64 -7.28 16.75 -10.37
N LEU A 65 -8.58 17.08 -10.34
CA LEU A 65 -9.23 17.93 -11.34
C LEU A 65 -8.70 19.37 -11.29
N ALA A 66 -8.45 19.91 -10.09
CA ALA A 66 -7.82 21.21 -9.91
C ALA A 66 -6.38 21.23 -10.46
N CYS A 67 -5.57 20.19 -10.18
CA CYS A 67 -4.23 20.06 -10.75
C CYS A 67 -4.25 19.97 -12.29
N LEU A 68 -5.20 19.22 -12.86
CA LEU A 68 -5.37 19.14 -14.32
C LEU A 68 -5.84 20.46 -14.93
N ALA A 69 -6.73 21.20 -14.26
CA ALA A 69 -7.16 22.52 -14.69
C ALA A 69 -6.01 23.54 -14.66
N LEU A 70 -5.14 23.49 -13.64
CA LEU A 70 -3.93 24.30 -13.55
C LEU A 70 -2.90 23.93 -14.62
N ALA A 71 -2.72 22.64 -14.90
CA ALA A 71 -1.85 22.16 -15.98
C ALA A 71 -2.38 22.56 -17.37
N GLY A 72 -3.70 22.64 -17.55
CA GLY A 72 -4.34 23.16 -18.76
C GLY A 72 -4.31 24.69 -18.89
N GLY A 73 -4.21 25.42 -17.77
CA GLY A 73 -4.18 26.88 -17.72
C GLY A 73 -2.78 27.51 -17.83
N GLY A 74 -1.71 26.71 -17.66
CA GLY A 74 -0.32 27.18 -17.67
C GLY A 74 0.31 27.38 -19.06
N ALA A 75 -0.36 26.99 -20.14
CA ALA A 75 0.10 27.26 -21.51
C ALA A 75 -0.27 28.69 -21.95
N GLY A 76 0.19 29.69 -21.20
CA GLY A 76 0.10 31.12 -21.52
C GLY A 76 1.07 31.57 -22.62
N GLY A 77 1.28 30.74 -23.65
CA GLY A 77 1.90 31.16 -24.91
C GLY A 77 0.82 31.70 -25.84
N SER A 78 0.83 33.01 -26.06
CA SER A 78 -0.15 33.74 -26.89
C SER A 78 -0.39 33.08 -28.26
N PHE A 79 -1.60 32.56 -28.47
CA PHE A 79 -2.19 32.37 -29.79
C PHE A 79 -3.38 33.33 -29.95
N PRO A 80 -3.59 33.90 -31.15
CA PRO A 80 -4.58 34.95 -31.36
C PRO A 80 -6.03 34.44 -31.22
N PRO A 81 -7.00 35.33 -30.91
CA PRO A 81 -8.33 34.92 -30.50
C PRO A 81 -9.21 34.62 -31.71
N GLU A 82 -9.23 33.36 -32.16
CA GLU A 82 -10.24 32.89 -33.11
C GLU A 82 -11.44 32.28 -32.37
N ARG A 83 -12.40 33.17 -32.09
CA ARG A 83 -13.79 32.81 -31.78
C ARG A 83 -14.36 32.03 -32.97
N SER A 84 -14.52 30.71 -32.83
CA SER A 84 -15.65 29.89 -33.33
C SER A 84 -15.30 28.41 -33.50
N ARG A 85 -15.15 27.66 -32.40
CA ARG A 85 -15.26 26.18 -32.48
C ARG A 85 -15.54 25.57 -31.10
N ARG A 86 -16.73 25.85 -30.57
CA ARG A 86 -17.35 25.07 -29.46
C ARG A 86 -18.22 23.92 -30.00
N ARG A 87 -17.82 23.34 -31.13
CA ARG A 87 -18.20 22.01 -31.61
C ARG A 87 -16.90 21.38 -32.09
N SER A 88 -16.71 20.07 -31.90
CA SER A 88 -15.54 19.29 -32.34
C SER A 88 -14.44 18.92 -31.32
N SER A 89 -14.76 18.70 -30.04
CA SER A 89 -13.94 17.78 -29.21
C SER A 89 -14.54 16.36 -29.21
N VAL A 90 -15.88 16.27 -29.23
CA VAL A 90 -16.62 15.00 -29.33
C VAL A 90 -16.66 14.49 -30.79
N ASP A 91 -16.71 15.38 -31.79
CA ASP A 91 -16.67 14.98 -33.21
C ASP A 91 -15.27 14.47 -33.65
N SER A 92 -14.21 14.91 -32.97
CA SER A 92 -12.82 14.46 -33.21
C SER A 92 -12.53 13.08 -32.61
N LEU A 93 -13.29 12.67 -31.59
CA LEU A 93 -13.18 11.34 -30.98
C LEU A 93 -14.04 10.31 -31.71
N THR A 94 -15.19 10.72 -32.26
CA THR A 94 -16.05 9.83 -33.08
C THR A 94 -15.46 9.53 -34.46
N THR A 95 -14.58 10.38 -34.99
CA THR A 95 -13.86 10.13 -36.26
C THR A 95 -12.68 9.14 -36.16
N LEU A 96 -12.32 8.69 -34.95
CA LEU A 96 -11.28 7.66 -34.73
C LEU A 96 -11.85 6.23 -34.60
N LEU A 97 -13.16 6.07 -34.64
CA LEU A 97 -13.81 4.76 -34.70
C LEU A 97 -13.94 4.31 -36.17
N PRO A 98 -13.46 3.12 -36.54
CA PRO A 98 -13.54 2.64 -37.91
C PRO A 98 -14.98 2.17 -38.18
N GLY A 99 -15.78 2.99 -38.88
CA GLY A 99 -17.10 2.57 -39.32
C GLY A 99 -17.91 3.64 -40.05
N GLY A 100 -17.88 3.59 -41.39
CA GLY A 100 -18.99 4.04 -42.25
C GLY A 100 -18.96 5.50 -42.71
N GLY A 101 -18.66 5.73 -44.00
CA GLY A 101 -18.97 6.99 -44.68
C GLY A 101 -18.10 7.23 -45.92
N GLU A 102 -18.74 7.50 -47.05
CA GLU A 102 -18.22 7.29 -48.41
C GLU A 102 -17.16 8.26 -48.94
N ARG A 103 -16.32 7.68 -49.80
CA ARG A 103 -15.42 8.23 -50.84
C ARG A 103 -15.53 9.74 -51.14
N ALA A 104 -14.54 10.50 -50.65
CA ALA A 104 -14.02 11.67 -51.34
C ALA A 104 -12.63 11.36 -51.91
N LYS A 105 -12.53 11.27 -53.24
CA LYS A 105 -11.26 11.16 -53.97
C LYS A 105 -10.57 12.52 -53.97
N SER A 106 -9.77 12.82 -52.95
CA SER A 106 -8.79 13.92 -53.01
C SER A 106 -7.38 13.34 -52.81
N SER A 107 -6.58 13.48 -53.85
CA SER A 107 -5.16 13.16 -53.89
C SER A 107 -4.37 13.95 -52.83
N SER A 108 -3.99 13.30 -51.73
CA SER A 108 -2.84 13.75 -50.94
C SER A 108 -2.02 12.54 -50.49
N ARG A 109 -0.84 12.39 -51.10
CA ARG A 109 0.17 11.38 -50.72
C ARG A 109 0.76 11.59 -49.31
N ALA A 110 0.27 12.57 -48.56
CA ALA A 110 0.63 12.84 -47.17
C ALA A 110 -0.12 11.93 -46.16
N GLY A 111 -1.10 11.14 -46.62
CA GLY A 111 -2.03 10.38 -45.78
C GLY A 111 -1.47 9.35 -44.79
N PRO A 112 -0.40 8.57 -45.08
CA PRO A 112 0.06 7.52 -44.15
C PRO A 112 0.96 8.06 -43.04
N TRP A 113 1.89 8.95 -43.38
CA TRP A 113 2.87 9.51 -42.44
C TRP A 113 2.22 10.39 -41.38
N LEU A 114 1.26 11.26 -41.77
CA LEU A 114 0.50 12.05 -40.82
C LEU A 114 -0.34 11.19 -39.87
N ARG A 115 -0.91 10.07 -40.36
CA ARG A 115 -1.65 9.12 -39.50
C ARG A 115 -0.73 8.44 -38.49
N LEU A 116 0.46 8.01 -38.91
CA LEU A 116 1.47 7.44 -38.02
C LEU A 116 1.95 8.46 -36.97
N CYS A 117 2.20 9.71 -37.37
CA CYS A 117 2.56 10.77 -36.44
C CYS A 117 1.43 11.07 -35.43
N ALA A 118 0.17 11.10 -35.88
CA ALA A 118 -0.98 11.33 -35.01
C ALA A 118 -1.19 10.17 -34.02
N GLN A 119 -1.03 8.91 -34.48
CA GLN A 119 -1.11 7.73 -33.62
C GLN A 119 0.06 7.69 -32.61
N GLY A 120 1.27 8.03 -33.04
CA GLY A 120 2.44 8.14 -32.18
C GLY A 120 2.27 9.22 -31.11
N ALA A 121 1.75 10.39 -31.48
CA ALA A 121 1.45 11.48 -30.55
C ALA A 121 0.36 11.09 -29.53
N ALA A 122 -0.71 10.43 -29.98
CA ALA A 122 -1.77 9.93 -29.10
C ALA A 122 -1.24 8.86 -28.12
N ALA A 123 -0.41 7.93 -28.59
CA ALA A 123 0.21 6.91 -27.75
C ALA A 123 1.16 7.52 -26.72
N ALA A 124 1.97 8.52 -27.12
CA ALA A 124 2.84 9.25 -26.21
C ALA A 124 2.04 10.01 -25.13
N LEU A 125 0.94 10.66 -25.50
CA LEU A 125 0.04 11.33 -24.55
C LEU A 125 -0.59 10.35 -23.57
N LEU A 126 -1.10 9.20 -24.04
CA LEU A 126 -1.64 8.15 -23.17
C LEU A 126 -0.57 7.60 -22.21
N PHE A 127 0.66 7.42 -22.67
CA PHE A 127 1.77 6.99 -21.82
C PHE A 127 2.09 8.05 -20.75
N VAL A 128 2.20 9.32 -21.13
CA VAL A 128 2.44 10.42 -20.18
C VAL A 128 1.30 10.54 -19.15
N LEU A 129 0.04 10.41 -19.59
CA LEU A 129 -1.12 10.41 -18.70
C LEU A 129 -1.13 9.21 -17.77
N CYS A 130 -0.76 8.01 -18.23
CA CYS A 130 -0.61 6.83 -17.38
C CYS A 130 0.51 7.04 -16.35
N CYS A 131 1.67 7.55 -16.77
CA CYS A 131 2.77 7.85 -15.87
C CYS A 131 2.40 8.92 -14.83
N ALA A 132 1.72 10.00 -15.25
CA ALA A 132 1.23 11.04 -14.35
C ALA A 132 0.17 10.50 -13.38
N PHE A 133 -0.76 9.68 -13.87
CA PHE A 133 -1.76 9.01 -13.03
C PHE A 133 -1.07 8.11 -11.99
N VAL A 134 -0.12 7.27 -12.40
CA VAL A 134 0.65 6.43 -11.47
C VAL A 134 1.42 7.28 -10.47
N ALA A 135 2.10 8.34 -10.92
CA ALA A 135 2.91 9.22 -10.07
C ALA A 135 2.07 9.98 -9.03
N VAL A 136 0.83 10.34 -9.34
CA VAL A 136 -0.06 11.07 -8.42
C VAL A 136 -0.87 10.09 -7.55
N PHE A 137 -1.44 9.06 -8.17
CA PHE A 137 -2.38 8.15 -7.51
C PHE A 137 -1.66 7.14 -6.61
N TYR A 138 -0.51 6.62 -7.02
CA TYR A 138 0.20 5.61 -6.24
C TYR A 138 0.62 6.14 -4.86
N PRO A 139 1.25 7.33 -4.72
CA PRO A 139 1.54 7.90 -3.40
C PRO A 139 0.27 8.08 -2.55
N ALA A 140 -0.81 8.60 -3.13
CA ALA A 140 -2.07 8.80 -2.41
C ALA A 140 -2.68 7.49 -1.89
N VAL A 141 -2.68 6.43 -2.71
CA VAL A 141 -3.14 5.10 -2.30
C VAL A 141 -2.23 4.52 -1.23
N THR A 142 -0.91 4.63 -1.39
CA THR A 142 0.04 4.13 -0.38
C THR A 142 -0.14 4.85 0.97
N TYR A 143 -0.34 6.16 0.94
CA TYR A 143 -0.61 6.97 2.13
C TYR A 143 -1.92 6.56 2.79
N ALA A 144 -3.02 6.43 2.03
CA ALA A 144 -4.31 6.01 2.57
C ALA A 144 -4.28 4.59 3.18
N LEU A 145 -3.55 3.66 2.56
CA LEU A 145 -3.36 2.32 3.11
C LEU A 145 -2.51 2.34 4.39
N GLU A 146 -1.50 3.20 4.45
CA GLU A 146 -0.69 3.38 5.65
C GLU A 146 -1.48 4.00 6.80
N GLU A 147 -2.27 5.03 6.52
CA GLU A 147 -3.15 5.69 7.49
C GLU A 147 -4.17 4.70 8.06
N ARG A 148 -4.84 3.91 7.22
CA ARG A 148 -5.75 2.84 7.68
C ARG A 148 -5.05 1.80 8.55
N ARG A 149 -3.82 1.40 8.19
CA ARG A 149 -3.03 0.45 9.00
C ARG A 149 -2.64 1.07 10.34
N LEU A 150 -2.28 2.36 10.35
CA LEU A 150 -1.96 3.11 11.56
C LEU A 150 -3.17 3.18 12.51
N GLU A 151 -4.35 3.51 11.99
CA GLU A 151 -5.60 3.53 12.75
C GLU A 151 -5.92 2.15 13.34
N ALA A 152 -5.88 1.09 12.52
CA ALA A 152 -6.12 -0.27 12.98
C ALA A 152 -5.11 -0.73 14.06
N CYS A 153 -3.84 -0.32 13.93
CA CYS A 153 -2.79 -0.59 14.91
C CYS A 153 -3.08 0.14 16.24
N ARG A 154 -3.45 1.42 16.20
CA ARG A 154 -3.84 2.19 17.38
C ARG A 154 -5.06 1.57 18.07
N GLU A 155 -6.06 1.17 17.29
CA GLU A 155 -7.25 0.51 17.84
C GLU A 155 -6.91 -0.80 18.57
N ARG A 156 -6.04 -1.64 17.98
CA ARG A 156 -5.53 -2.87 18.63
C ARG A 156 -4.79 -2.57 19.92
N LEU A 157 -3.86 -1.60 19.92
CA LEU A 157 -3.13 -1.19 21.12
C LEU A 157 -4.07 -0.68 22.21
N ALA A 158 -5.10 0.09 21.86
CA ALA A 158 -6.10 0.56 22.81
C ALA A 158 -6.93 -0.61 23.40
N ARG A 159 -7.28 -1.63 22.60
CA ARG A 159 -7.93 -2.85 23.09
C ARG A 159 -7.05 -3.61 24.08
N LEU A 160 -5.77 -3.79 23.76
CA LEU A 160 -4.80 -4.45 24.64
C LEU A 160 -4.61 -3.68 25.96
N ALA A 161 -4.49 -2.35 25.90
CA ALA A 161 -4.41 -1.52 27.11
C ALA A 161 -5.65 -1.69 28.00
N ARG A 162 -6.85 -1.65 27.41
CA ARG A 162 -8.09 -1.93 28.14
C ARG A 162 -8.12 -3.34 28.74
N ALA A 163 -7.62 -4.34 28.00
CA ALA A 163 -7.52 -5.71 28.49
C ALA A 163 -6.59 -5.81 29.72
N ALA A 164 -5.43 -5.17 29.69
CA ALA A 164 -4.52 -5.12 30.84
C ALA A 164 -5.11 -4.42 32.05
N LEU A 165 -5.86 -3.33 31.85
CA LEU A 165 -6.55 -2.65 32.95
C LEU A 165 -7.67 -3.51 33.56
N ARG A 166 -8.44 -4.23 32.74
CA ARG A 166 -9.43 -5.20 33.23
C ARG A 166 -8.78 -6.35 34.00
N TYR A 167 -7.69 -6.90 33.48
CA TYR A 167 -6.92 -7.93 34.17
C TYR A 167 -6.44 -7.44 35.54
N ARG A 168 -5.90 -6.23 35.62
CA ARG A 168 -5.46 -5.63 36.89
C ARG A 168 -6.61 -5.43 37.88
N ALA A 169 -7.76 -4.96 37.40
CA ALA A 169 -8.94 -4.78 38.25
C ALA A 169 -9.41 -6.11 38.85
N ALA A 170 -9.31 -7.21 38.10
CA ALA A 170 -9.62 -8.55 38.58
C ALA A 170 -8.52 -9.16 39.49
N HIS A 171 -7.28 -8.67 39.40
CA HIS A 171 -6.12 -9.17 40.13
C HIS A 171 -5.39 -8.04 40.88
N PRO A 172 -6.03 -7.42 41.90
CA PRO A 172 -5.51 -6.20 42.55
C PRO A 172 -4.20 -6.42 43.32
N THR A 173 -3.89 -7.66 43.70
CA THR A 173 -2.65 -8.04 44.39
C THR A 173 -1.63 -8.71 43.46
N GLY A 174 -1.88 -8.70 42.14
CA GLY A 174 -1.02 -9.35 41.16
C GLY A 174 0.37 -8.72 41.06
N ASP A 175 1.35 -9.57 40.77
CA ASP A 175 2.73 -9.17 40.48
C ASP A 175 2.82 -8.28 39.23
N ALA A 176 3.94 -7.57 39.11
CA ALA A 176 4.25 -6.86 37.88
C ALA A 176 4.50 -7.87 36.74
N LEU A 177 3.74 -7.74 35.64
CA LEU A 177 3.85 -8.62 34.47
C LEU A 177 4.45 -7.88 33.28
N HIS A 178 5.33 -8.56 32.55
CA HIS A 178 6.03 -7.97 31.40
C HIS A 178 6.07 -8.92 30.19
N GLY A 179 5.99 -8.34 28.99
CA GLY A 179 6.22 -9.05 27.74
C GLY A 179 5.36 -10.30 27.57
N ALA A 180 6.03 -11.47 27.57
CA ALA A 180 5.38 -12.76 27.35
C ALA A 180 4.46 -13.20 28.50
N GLU A 181 4.80 -12.85 29.74
CA GLU A 181 4.03 -13.21 30.94
C GLU A 181 2.69 -12.48 30.95
N LEU A 182 2.70 -11.15 30.71
CA LEU A 182 1.48 -10.37 30.59
C LEU A 182 0.60 -10.90 29.44
N ARG A 183 1.21 -11.24 28.30
CA ARG A 183 0.46 -11.83 27.19
C ARG A 183 -0.20 -13.15 27.59
N ALA A 184 0.54 -14.06 28.21
CA ALA A 184 0.00 -15.36 28.65
C ALA A 184 -1.19 -15.14 29.59
N ALA A 185 -1.02 -14.30 30.61
CA ALA A 185 -2.07 -13.96 31.56
C ALA A 185 -3.33 -13.36 30.90
N LEU A 186 -3.17 -12.49 29.89
CA LEU A 186 -4.30 -11.91 29.16
C LEU A 186 -5.02 -12.91 28.27
N LEU A 187 -4.30 -13.86 27.68
CA LEU A 187 -4.88 -14.91 26.83
C LEU A 187 -5.59 -15.96 27.69
N GLU A 188 -4.92 -16.46 28.74
CA GLU A 188 -5.46 -17.46 29.67
C GLU A 188 -6.68 -16.92 30.42
N GLY A 189 -6.66 -15.64 30.82
CA GLY A 189 -7.80 -14.98 31.44
C GLY A 189 -8.91 -14.56 30.46
N GLY A 190 -8.77 -14.81 29.15
CA GLY A 190 -9.77 -14.44 28.15
C GLY A 190 -9.97 -12.94 27.95
N TYR A 191 -9.00 -12.11 28.38
CA TYR A 191 -9.08 -10.64 28.27
C TYR A 191 -8.72 -10.12 26.87
N ALA A 192 -7.97 -10.90 26.10
CA ALA A 192 -7.49 -10.59 24.75
C ALA A 192 -7.46 -11.87 23.88
N GLN A 193 -7.40 -11.69 22.56
CA GLN A 193 -7.25 -12.78 21.59
C GLN A 193 -5.82 -12.84 21.03
N PRO A 194 -5.35 -13.99 20.50
CA PRO A 194 -4.03 -14.10 19.90
C PRO A 194 -3.74 -13.06 18.81
N GLU A 195 -4.74 -12.71 18.01
CA GLU A 195 -4.68 -11.78 16.89
C GLU A 195 -4.46 -10.33 17.34
N ASP A 196 -4.90 -9.98 18.55
CA ASP A 196 -4.70 -8.64 19.11
C ASP A 196 -3.20 -8.33 19.31
N PHE A 197 -2.33 -9.34 19.39
CA PHE A 197 -0.87 -9.19 19.58
C PHE A 197 -0.07 -9.06 18.28
N VAL A 198 -0.76 -9.03 17.13
CA VAL A 198 -0.15 -8.89 15.80
C VAL A 198 -0.44 -7.49 15.26
N CYS A 199 0.56 -6.84 14.66
CA CYS A 199 0.33 -5.56 14.01
C CYS A 199 -0.28 -5.77 12.62
N PRO A 200 -1.35 -5.05 12.23
CA PRO A 200 -1.92 -5.14 10.88
C PRO A 200 -0.90 -4.79 9.78
N GLY A 201 0.07 -3.92 10.08
CA GLY A 201 1.17 -3.59 9.16
C GLY A 201 2.22 -4.68 9.00
N ALA A 202 2.25 -5.67 9.91
CA ALA A 202 3.16 -6.81 9.92
C ALA A 202 2.49 -8.12 9.46
N GLU A 203 1.16 -8.17 9.37
CA GLU A 203 0.41 -9.30 8.82
C GLU A 203 0.93 -9.65 7.41
N GLY A 204 1.22 -10.94 7.19
CA GLY A 204 1.81 -11.43 5.94
C GLY A 204 3.30 -11.15 5.73
N LYS A 205 3.90 -10.17 6.41
CA LYS A 205 5.34 -9.85 6.28
C LYS A 205 6.23 -10.74 7.15
N ARG A 206 5.73 -11.16 8.31
CA ARG A 206 6.48 -11.97 9.27
C ARG A 206 5.52 -12.94 9.98
N LEU A 207 5.44 -14.17 9.45
CA LEU A 207 4.65 -15.24 10.08
C LEU A 207 5.12 -15.45 11.53
N GLY A 208 4.20 -15.27 12.48
CA GLY A 208 4.45 -15.46 13.91
C GLY A 208 5.18 -14.31 14.64
N ALA A 209 5.50 -13.21 13.98
CA ALA A 209 6.18 -12.09 14.65
C ALA A 209 5.20 -11.28 15.51
N ARG A 210 5.33 -11.48 16.82
CA ARG A 210 4.61 -10.72 17.85
C ARG A 210 5.05 -9.27 17.81
N SER A 211 4.12 -8.39 17.49
CA SER A 211 4.45 -6.99 17.20
C SER A 211 4.37 -6.11 18.44
N TYR A 212 3.52 -6.47 19.41
CA TYR A 212 3.31 -5.66 20.60
C TYR A 212 4.01 -6.23 21.84
N VAL A 213 4.62 -5.35 22.62
CA VAL A 213 5.21 -5.67 23.94
C VAL A 213 4.44 -4.90 25.00
N GLY A 214 3.97 -5.62 26.01
CA GLY A 214 3.19 -5.05 27.10
C GLY A 214 3.93 -4.99 28.43
N ARG A 215 3.48 -4.09 29.30
CA ARG A 215 3.90 -3.98 30.70
C ARG A 215 2.69 -3.63 31.56
N LEU A 216 2.56 -4.34 32.67
CA LEU A 216 1.60 -4.05 33.71
C LEU A 216 2.35 -4.01 35.05
N PRO A 217 2.51 -2.85 35.70
CA PRO A 217 3.06 -2.75 37.04
C PRO A 217 2.19 -3.49 38.07
N ALA A 218 2.82 -3.85 39.20
CA ALA A 218 2.14 -4.54 40.30
C ALA A 218 0.89 -3.79 40.78
N GLY A 219 -0.12 -4.54 41.20
CA GLY A 219 -1.46 -4.01 41.45
C GLY A 219 -1.54 -2.97 42.58
N SER A 220 -0.60 -2.99 43.53
CA SER A 220 -0.52 -2.01 44.63
C SER A 220 -0.04 -0.62 44.20
N SER A 221 0.55 -0.47 43.00
CA SER A 221 1.05 0.81 42.51
C SER A 221 -0.03 1.53 41.69
N PRO A 222 -0.42 2.77 42.05
CA PRO A 222 -1.27 3.58 41.19
C PRO A 222 -0.54 3.82 39.86
N LEU A 223 -1.22 3.56 38.76
CA LEU A 223 -0.68 3.84 37.43
C LEU A 223 -0.91 5.33 37.11
N PRO A 224 0.15 6.08 36.79
CA PRO A 224 -0.01 7.38 36.15
C PRO A 224 -0.85 7.22 34.88
N GLY A 225 -1.71 8.21 34.56
CA GLY A 225 -2.54 8.15 33.36
C GLY A 225 -1.72 8.05 32.06
N ASP A 226 -0.51 8.59 32.05
CA ASP A 226 0.44 8.52 30.94
C ASP A 226 1.33 7.27 30.96
N ALA A 227 1.14 6.36 31.91
CA ALA A 227 1.90 5.12 31.98
C ALA A 227 1.64 4.24 30.75
N VAL A 228 2.71 3.81 30.10
CA VAL A 228 2.64 2.97 28.89
C VAL A 228 2.33 1.53 29.26
N LEU A 229 1.26 1.00 28.68
CA LEU A 229 0.87 -0.40 28.86
C LEU A 229 1.32 -1.27 27.69
N PHE A 230 1.28 -0.75 26.46
CA PHE A 230 1.69 -1.50 25.27
C PHE A 230 2.44 -0.61 24.27
N LEU A 231 3.38 -1.21 23.55
CA LEU A 231 4.15 -0.57 22.48
C LEU A 231 4.32 -1.51 21.27
N ASP A 232 4.31 -0.94 20.06
CA ASP A 232 4.73 -1.60 18.82
C ASP A 232 6.25 -1.71 18.77
N ARG A 233 6.77 -2.92 18.98
CA ARG A 233 8.19 -3.21 19.13
C ARG A 233 8.99 -2.92 17.87
N PHE A 234 8.41 -3.17 16.70
CA PHE A 234 9.17 -3.19 15.45
C PHE A 234 9.04 -1.92 14.63
N ALA A 235 8.38 -0.89 15.17
CA ALA A 235 8.07 0.33 14.41
C ALA A 235 7.50 -0.01 13.03
N ASN A 236 6.44 -0.84 13.00
CA ASN A 236 5.91 -1.42 11.76
C ASN A 236 5.28 -0.37 10.82
N HIS A 237 5.22 0.89 11.25
CA HIS A 237 4.66 2.01 10.52
C HIS A 237 5.72 3.08 10.30
N SER A 238 5.71 3.72 9.12
CA SER A 238 6.60 4.84 8.90
C SER A 238 6.22 5.98 9.84
N GLY A 239 7.21 6.58 10.50
CA GLY A 239 7.00 7.65 11.48
C GLY A 239 7.17 7.28 12.96
N GLY A 240 7.32 6.00 13.31
CA GLY A 240 7.85 5.59 14.62
C GLY A 240 7.09 4.48 15.32
N CYS A 241 7.09 4.51 16.66
CA CYS A 241 6.49 3.46 17.50
C CYS A 241 5.16 3.91 18.07
N ASN A 242 4.11 3.14 17.79
CA ASN A 242 2.80 3.35 18.39
C ASN A 242 2.76 2.76 19.80
N LEU A 243 2.03 3.42 20.70
CA LEU A 243 1.84 2.96 22.07
C LEU A 243 0.45 3.29 22.60
N ALA A 244 0.04 2.56 23.63
CA ALA A 244 -1.16 2.84 24.40
C ALA A 244 -0.83 3.07 25.88
N THR A 245 -1.45 4.09 26.46
CA THR A 245 -1.30 4.52 27.85
C THR A 245 -2.45 4.05 28.73
N ALA A 246 -2.28 4.13 30.05
CA ALA A 246 -3.28 3.72 31.03
C ALA A 246 -4.56 4.58 31.01
N ASP A 247 -4.48 5.84 30.56
CA ASP A 247 -5.64 6.70 30.30
C ASP A 247 -6.42 6.31 29.01
N GLY A 248 -6.00 5.24 28.33
CA GLY A 248 -6.64 4.72 27.13
C GLY A 248 -6.28 5.49 25.85
N ARG A 249 -5.40 6.50 25.92
CA ARG A 249 -4.93 7.20 24.74
C ARG A 249 -3.89 6.39 23.98
N THR A 250 -3.85 6.61 22.68
CA THR A 250 -2.82 6.05 21.79
C THR A 250 -2.01 7.18 21.17
N ARG A 251 -0.69 7.00 21.08
CA ARG A 251 0.21 8.01 20.51
C ARG A 251 1.27 7.34 19.63
N THR A 252 1.79 8.08 18.67
CA THR A 252 2.96 7.68 17.90
C THR A 252 4.15 8.46 18.42
N LEU A 253 5.22 7.77 18.78
CA LEU A 253 6.48 8.40 19.16
C LEU A 253 7.50 8.26 18.06
N THR A 254 8.21 9.37 17.80
CA THR A 254 9.39 9.33 16.93
C THR A 254 10.48 8.48 17.58
N PRO A 255 11.43 7.93 16.80
CA PRO A 255 12.57 7.19 17.35
C PRO A 255 13.34 7.97 18.43
N GLU A 256 13.48 9.28 18.27
CA GLU A 256 14.18 10.17 19.22
C GLU A 256 13.38 10.39 20.51
N ALA A 257 12.05 10.41 20.43
CA ALA A 257 11.20 10.48 21.61
C ALA A 257 11.21 9.14 22.37
N LEU A 258 11.21 8.02 21.62
CA LEU A 258 11.30 6.69 22.19
C LEU A 258 12.66 6.44 22.88
N SER A 259 13.78 6.87 22.28
CA SER A 259 15.12 6.68 22.85
C SER A 259 15.34 7.50 24.13
N ARG A 260 14.72 8.68 24.22
CA ARG A 260 14.71 9.50 25.43
C ARG A 260 13.78 8.95 26.51
N TRP A 261 12.87 8.06 26.15
CA TRP A 261 11.98 7.44 27.10
C TRP A 261 12.67 6.32 27.85
N ARG A 262 13.00 6.61 29.11
CA ARG A 262 13.47 5.60 30.05
C ARG A 262 12.31 4.66 30.35
N LEU A 263 12.31 3.49 29.73
CA LEU A 263 11.46 2.36 30.13
C LEU A 263 12.28 1.48 31.07
N PRO A 264 12.31 1.74 32.40
CA PRO A 264 13.00 0.87 33.33
C PRO A 264 12.43 -0.55 33.21
N GLY A 265 13.27 -1.52 32.82
CA GLY A 265 12.89 -2.92 32.59
C GLY A 265 12.80 -3.36 31.12
N LEU A 266 12.80 -2.45 30.15
CA LEU A 266 12.76 -2.79 28.70
C LEU A 266 14.15 -2.72 28.02
N THR A 267 15.13 -2.08 28.66
CA THR A 267 16.44 -1.77 28.08
C THR A 267 17.48 -2.88 28.13
N ALA A 268 17.32 -3.94 28.94
CA ALA A 268 18.43 -4.90 29.16
C ALA A 268 18.42 -6.17 28.28
N ARG A 269 17.27 -6.59 27.73
CA ARG A 269 17.20 -7.78 26.84
C ARG A 269 16.46 -7.58 25.52
N SER A 270 15.72 -6.48 25.36
CA SER A 270 14.97 -6.18 24.13
C SER A 270 15.63 -5.08 23.27
N ALA A 271 16.68 -4.43 23.77
CA ALA A 271 17.33 -3.27 23.14
C ALA A 271 18.40 -3.59 22.09
N ALA A 272 18.62 -4.87 21.75
CA ALA A 272 19.11 -5.20 20.41
C ALA A 272 17.93 -5.14 19.44
N LEU A 273 17.33 -3.96 19.30
CA LEU A 273 16.69 -3.59 18.04
C LEU A 273 17.87 -3.35 17.11
N PRO A 274 18.19 -4.24 16.15
CA PRO A 274 19.01 -3.79 15.05
C PRO A 274 18.27 -2.60 14.47
N LEU A 275 18.88 -1.42 14.57
CA LEU A 275 18.50 -0.28 13.76
C LEU A 275 18.46 -0.83 12.34
N LEU A 276 17.27 -1.11 11.83
CA LEU A 276 17.11 -1.56 10.46
C LEU A 276 17.82 -0.48 9.63
N PRO A 277 18.75 -0.85 8.73
CA PRO A 277 19.41 0.14 7.90
C PRO A 277 18.30 0.95 7.24
N ARG A 278 18.34 2.28 7.42
CA ARG A 278 17.51 3.21 6.67
C ARG A 278 17.56 2.74 5.22
N ALA A 279 16.39 2.49 4.62
CA ALA A 279 16.32 2.31 3.17
C ALA A 279 17.17 3.43 2.55
N PRO A 280 18.14 3.10 1.67
CA PRO A 280 19.04 4.11 1.14
C PRO A 280 18.19 5.23 0.56
N ALA A 281 18.47 6.46 1.00
CA ALA A 281 17.90 7.66 0.41
C ALA A 281 18.04 7.52 -1.11
N ALA A 282 16.95 7.76 -1.85
CA ALA A 282 16.93 7.68 -3.30
C ALA A 282 18.20 8.32 -3.87
N LEU A 283 18.96 7.55 -4.65
CA LEU A 283 20.16 8.03 -5.30
C LEU A 283 19.82 9.32 -6.05
N PRO A 284 20.56 10.43 -5.81
CA PRO A 284 20.36 11.64 -6.59
C PRO A 284 20.57 11.30 -8.06
N GLY A 285 19.60 11.70 -8.88
CA GLY A 285 19.54 11.41 -10.30
C GLY A 285 20.88 11.67 -10.97
N GLY A 286 21.39 10.65 -11.67
CA GLY A 286 22.56 10.76 -12.51
C GLY A 286 22.34 11.88 -13.51
N ALA A 287 23.18 12.91 -13.41
CA ALA A 287 23.38 13.86 -14.49
C ALA A 287 23.77 13.07 -15.75
N ARG A 288 22.98 13.26 -16.81
CA ARG A 288 23.42 12.92 -18.17
C ARG A 288 24.60 13.84 -18.49
N GLY A 289 25.78 13.25 -18.67
CA GLY A 289 26.85 13.89 -19.41
C GLY A 289 26.68 13.58 -20.89
N ASP A 290 26.79 14.62 -21.70
CA ASP A 290 27.04 14.55 -23.14
C ASP A 290 28.39 13.87 -23.44
#